data_AF-A0A538TJ69-F1
#
_entry.id   AF-A0A538TJ69-F1
#
_cell.length_a   1.000
_cell.length_b   1.000
_cell.length_c   1.000
_cell.angle_alpha   90.00
_cell.angle_beta   90.00
_cell.angle_gamma   90.00
#
_symmetry.space_group_name_H-M   'P 1'
#
loop_
_entity.id
_entity.type
_entity.pdbx_description
1 polymer ?
#
loop_
_entity_poly.entity_id
_entity_poly.type
_entity_poly.pdbx_seq_one_letter_code
_entity_poly.pdbx_strand_id
1 'polypeptide(L)'
;MKRLTAVGAVILAFVAFTVSPTPAHAYGLSGIGVRVGGVDPEGAGGSVLVGGHLELEESGSRLHLQPGVVYWSSDRVSDVNPNFDVMYHFARSSEVSPYVGAGAGLHFYSYDV
;
A
#
# COMPACT_ATOMS: atom_id res chain seq x y z
N MET A 1 -10.18 15.22 -33.09
CA MET A 1 -9.61 16.42 -32.45
C MET A 1 -9.59 16.32 -30.92
N LYS A 2 -10.73 16.17 -30.22
CA LYS A 2 -10.79 16.10 -28.74
C LYS A 2 -9.91 15.03 -28.08
N ARG A 3 -9.79 13.83 -28.68
CA ARG A 3 -8.94 12.73 -28.17
C ARG A 3 -7.44 13.02 -28.24
N LEU A 4 -6.99 13.73 -29.29
CA LEU A 4 -5.60 14.16 -29.45
C LEU A 4 -5.22 15.22 -28.41
N THR A 5 -6.15 16.11 -28.08
CA THR A 5 -5.96 17.12 -27.03
C THR A 5 -5.84 16.50 -25.64
N ALA A 6 -6.64 15.46 -25.33
CA ALA A 6 -6.57 14.75 -24.05
C ALA A 6 -5.25 13.97 -23.89
N VAL A 7 -4.80 13.27 -24.93
CA VAL A 7 -3.52 12.57 -24.93
C VAL A 7 -2.35 13.55 -24.79
N GLY A 8 -2.40 14.68 -25.51
CA GLY A 8 -1.40 15.73 -25.38
C GLY A 8 -1.33 16.32 -23.96
N ALA A 9 -2.48 16.51 -23.31
CA ALA A 9 -2.54 16.99 -21.92
C ALA A 9 -1.96 15.99 -20.91
N VAL A 10 -2.24 14.70 -21.08
CA VAL A 10 -1.67 13.64 -20.23
C VAL A 10 -0.15 13.58 -20.38
N ILE A 11 0.35 13.61 -21.63
CA ILE A 11 1.80 13.60 -21.90
C ILE A 11 2.46 14.84 -21.29
N LEU A 12 1.85 16.03 -21.44
CA LEU A 12 2.38 17.26 -20.87
C LEU A 12 2.41 17.21 -19.33
N ALA A 13 1.38 16.62 -18.69
CA ALA A 13 1.36 16.39 -17.25
C ALA A 13 2.49 15.45 -16.82
N PHE A 14 2.71 14.33 -17.52
CA PHE A 14 3.82 13.42 -17.24
C PHE A 14 5.19 14.10 -17.38
N VAL A 15 5.38 14.91 -18.43
CA VAL A 15 6.63 15.67 -18.62
C VAL A 15 6.83 16.68 -17.50
N ALA A 16 5.78 17.39 -17.06
CA ALA A 16 5.86 18.32 -15.94
C ALA A 16 6.32 17.65 -14.63
N PHE A 17 5.95 16.39 -14.39
CA PHE A 17 6.43 15.63 -13.22
C PHE A 17 7.91 15.23 -13.29
N THR A 18 8.52 15.19 -14.48
CA THR A 18 9.94 14.78 -14.63
C THR A 18 10.97 15.89 -14.44
N VAL A 19 10.56 17.17 -14.49
CA VAL A 19 11.50 18.32 -14.48
C VAL A 19 11.63 18.97 -13.10
N SER A 20 10.83 18.56 -12.11
CA SER A 20 10.93 19.11 -10.77
C SER A 20 12.10 18.47 -10.02
N PRO A 21 13.17 19.22 -9.68
CA PRO A 21 14.23 18.71 -8.83
C PRO A 21 13.62 18.42 -7.45
N THR A 22 13.33 17.16 -7.21
CA THR A 22 12.83 16.69 -5.92
C THR A 22 14.04 16.37 -5.06
N PRO A 23 14.16 16.92 -3.85
CA PRO A 23 15.22 16.51 -2.94
C PRO A 23 15.16 14.99 -2.72
N ALA A 24 16.32 14.34 -2.65
CA ALA A 24 16.37 12.91 -2.38
C ALA A 24 15.90 12.66 -0.94
N HIS A 25 14.67 12.20 -0.79
CA HIS A 25 14.09 11.80 0.49
C HIS A 25 14.61 10.40 0.84
N ALA A 26 15.42 10.29 1.89
CA ALA A 26 15.95 9.02 2.35
C ALA A 26 14.96 8.39 3.34
N TYR A 27 14.15 7.45 2.85
CA TYR A 27 13.33 6.61 3.70
C TYR A 27 14.21 5.53 4.34
N GLY A 28 14.24 5.50 5.67
CA GLY A 28 14.93 4.49 6.46
C GLY A 28 13.94 3.47 7.02
N LEU A 29 14.40 2.25 7.29
CA LEU A 29 13.61 1.26 8.00
C LEU A 29 13.40 1.71 9.46
N SER A 30 12.16 2.02 9.83
CA SER A 30 11.79 2.42 11.19
C SER A 30 11.12 1.30 11.98
N GLY A 31 10.59 0.27 11.31
CA GLY A 31 9.91 -0.82 12.00
C GLY A 31 9.56 -2.02 11.13
N ILE A 32 9.11 -3.08 11.81
CA ILE A 32 8.54 -4.29 11.22
C ILE A 32 7.28 -4.60 12.02
N GLY A 33 6.17 -4.83 11.34
CA GLY A 33 4.88 -5.05 11.98
C GLY A 33 4.14 -6.25 11.41
N VAL A 34 3.19 -6.75 12.20
CA VAL A 34 2.26 -7.81 11.81
C VAL A 34 0.91 -7.20 11.43
N ARG A 35 0.17 -7.88 10.55
CA ARG A 35 -1.20 -7.54 10.16
C ARG A 35 -2.10 -8.72 10.45
N VAL A 36 -3.23 -8.46 11.08
CA VAL A 36 -4.29 -9.43 11.30
C VAL A 36 -5.63 -8.78 10.99
N GLY A 37 -6.55 -9.52 10.37
CA GLY A 37 -7.85 -9.00 9.98
C GLY A 37 -8.82 -10.10 9.60
N GLY A 38 -10.04 -9.71 9.23
CA GLY A 38 -11.03 -10.59 8.64
C GLY A 38 -11.26 -10.22 7.18
N VAL A 39 -11.46 -11.21 6.34
CA VAL A 39 -11.92 -11.05 4.95
C VAL A 39 -13.19 -11.86 4.75
N ASP A 40 -14.16 -11.31 4.05
CA ASP A 40 -15.36 -12.03 3.62
C ASP A 40 -15.37 -12.09 2.08
N PRO A 41 -14.77 -13.12 1.48
CA PRO A 41 -14.76 -13.31 0.04
C PRO A 41 -16.16 -13.72 -0.42
N GLU A 42 -16.98 -12.74 -0.77
CA GLU A 42 -18.29 -12.89 -1.44
C GLU A 42 -19.18 -14.02 -0.88
N GLY A 43 -19.20 -14.19 0.46
CA GLY A 43 -20.05 -15.16 1.14
C GLY A 43 -19.51 -16.58 1.24
N ALA A 44 -18.22 -16.83 0.93
CA ALA A 44 -17.55 -18.13 1.10
C ALA A 44 -17.11 -18.42 2.55
N GLY A 45 -17.72 -17.74 3.53
CA GLY A 45 -17.32 -17.81 4.93
C GLY A 45 -16.13 -16.90 5.23
N GLY A 46 -16.26 -16.08 6.26
CA GLY A 46 -15.20 -15.16 6.66
C GLY A 46 -13.91 -15.92 7.02
N SER A 47 -12.77 -15.48 6.46
CA SER A 47 -11.45 -16.02 6.77
C SER A 47 -10.65 -15.02 7.60
N VAL A 48 -9.75 -15.56 8.43
CA VAL A 48 -8.70 -14.76 9.05
C VAL A 48 -7.64 -14.43 8.00
N LEU A 49 -7.23 -13.17 7.96
CA LEU A 49 -6.09 -12.68 7.20
C LEU A 49 -4.93 -12.45 8.16
N VAL A 50 -3.73 -12.87 7.75
CA VAL A 50 -2.48 -12.64 8.50
C VAL A 50 -1.40 -12.14 7.57
N GLY A 51 -0.45 -11.38 8.08
CA GLY A 51 0.67 -10.90 7.29
C GLY A 51 1.63 -10.04 8.06
N GLY A 52 2.49 -9.37 7.31
CA GLY A 52 3.48 -8.45 7.86
C GLY A 52 3.81 -7.33 6.91
N HIS A 53 4.48 -6.32 7.44
CA HIS A 53 4.95 -5.17 6.70
C HIS A 53 6.25 -4.63 7.27
N LEU A 54 6.95 -3.89 6.44
CA LEU A 54 8.03 -3.01 6.86
C LEU A 54 7.49 -1.60 6.98
N GLU A 55 7.99 -0.85 7.94
CA GLU A 55 7.70 0.57 8.09
C GLU A 55 8.93 1.35 7.64
N LEU A 56 8.77 2.19 6.62
CA LEU A 56 9.83 3.05 6.10
C LEU A 56 9.45 4.51 6.38
N GLU A 57 10.31 5.22 7.10
CA GLU A 57 10.07 6.60 7.54
C GLU A 57 11.13 7.54 6.96
N GLU A 58 10.71 8.73 6.57
CA GLU A 58 11.59 9.86 6.32
C GLU A 58 11.66 10.76 7.56
N SER A 59 12.87 11.08 8.04
CA SER A 59 13.08 11.88 9.24
C SER A 59 12.35 13.23 9.18
N GLY A 60 11.53 13.52 10.19
CA GLY A 60 10.75 14.76 10.30
C GLY A 60 9.45 14.77 9.48
N SER A 61 9.21 13.72 8.69
CA SER A 61 7.95 13.51 7.98
C SER A 61 6.86 12.95 8.90
N ARG A 62 5.64 12.94 8.38
CA ARG A 62 4.51 12.17 8.92
C ARG A 62 4.07 11.08 7.94
N LEU A 63 4.76 11.00 6.80
CA LEU A 63 4.48 10.05 5.73
C LEU A 63 5.40 8.87 5.87
N HIS A 64 4.80 7.70 5.96
CA HIS A 64 5.48 6.43 6.06
C HIS A 64 5.10 5.57 4.87
N LEU A 65 6.05 4.82 4.34
CA LEU A 65 5.84 3.85 3.27
C LEU A 65 5.83 2.45 3.87
N GLN A 66 4.83 1.67 3.51
CA GLN A 66 4.55 0.40 4.15
C GLN A 66 4.39 -0.71 3.12
N PRO A 67 5.49 -1.23 2.54
CA PRO A 67 5.45 -2.46 1.77
C PRO A 67 5.14 -3.64 2.68
N GLY A 68 4.26 -4.52 2.24
CA GLY A 68 3.83 -5.68 3.02
C GLY A 68 3.37 -6.84 2.17
N VAL A 69 3.07 -7.93 2.87
CA VAL A 69 2.43 -9.11 2.30
C VAL A 69 1.41 -9.63 3.30
N VAL A 70 0.24 -10.00 2.80
CA VAL A 70 -0.81 -10.64 3.58
C VAL A 70 -1.27 -11.93 2.90
N TYR A 71 -1.77 -12.86 3.69
CA TYR A 71 -2.24 -14.17 3.27
C TYR A 71 -3.56 -14.49 3.98
N TRP A 72 -4.47 -15.15 3.28
CA TRP A 72 -5.66 -15.75 3.86
C TRP A 72 -6.03 -17.02 3.08
N SER A 73 -6.83 -17.89 3.71
CA SER A 73 -7.32 -19.12 3.08
C SER A 73 -8.67 -19.54 3.67
N SER A 74 -9.62 -19.87 2.79
CA SER A 74 -10.93 -20.45 3.13
C SER A 74 -11.25 -21.60 2.21
N ASP A 75 -11.58 -22.77 2.78
CA ASP A 75 -11.90 -24.01 2.07
C ASP A 75 -10.92 -24.37 0.94
N ARG A 76 -11.26 -24.02 -0.31
CA ARG A 76 -10.49 -24.34 -1.53
C ARG A 76 -9.79 -23.13 -2.16
N VAL A 77 -9.92 -21.95 -1.55
CA VAL A 77 -9.41 -20.69 -2.09
C VAL A 77 -8.41 -20.09 -1.12
N SER A 78 -7.24 -19.74 -1.63
CA SER A 78 -6.25 -18.96 -0.90
C SER A 78 -5.77 -17.77 -1.72
N ASP A 79 -5.24 -16.77 -1.03
CA ASP A 79 -4.72 -15.56 -1.64
C ASP A 79 -3.40 -15.16 -0.97
N VAL A 80 -2.43 -14.76 -1.78
CA VAL A 80 -1.24 -14.05 -1.33
C VAL A 80 -1.29 -12.66 -1.94
N ASN A 81 -1.19 -11.64 -1.09
CA ASN A 81 -1.30 -10.25 -1.49
C ASN A 81 -0.05 -9.46 -1.08
N PRO A 82 0.96 -9.32 -1.95
CA PRO A 82 1.94 -8.25 -1.81
C PRO A 82 1.25 -6.90 -2.03
N ASN A 83 1.46 -5.99 -1.09
CA ASN A 83 0.84 -4.68 -1.06
C ASN A 83 1.86 -3.59 -0.73
N PHE A 84 1.47 -2.36 -1.06
CA PHE A 84 2.23 -1.17 -0.75
C PHE A 84 1.26 -0.07 -0.35
N ASP A 85 1.42 0.43 0.86
CA ASP A 85 0.59 1.49 1.39
C ASP A 85 1.40 2.74 1.72
N VAL A 86 0.77 3.91 1.61
CA VAL A 86 1.29 5.18 2.11
C VAL A 86 0.45 5.59 3.31
N MET A 87 1.11 5.77 4.45
CA MET A 87 0.50 6.11 5.72
C MET A 87 0.80 7.55 6.10
N TYR A 88 -0.22 8.27 6.60
CA TYR A 88 -0.07 9.56 7.25
C TYR A 88 -0.34 9.42 8.75
N HIS A 89 0.65 9.75 9.57
CA HIS A 89 0.58 9.68 11.03
C HIS A 89 0.18 11.04 11.64
N PHE A 90 -0.91 11.05 12.41
CA PHE A 90 -1.42 12.25 13.08
C PHE A 90 -0.53 12.70 14.25
N ALA A 91 0.34 11.82 14.78
CA ALA A 91 1.40 12.16 15.73
C ALA A 91 2.78 11.72 15.19
N ARG A 92 3.79 12.61 15.28
CA ARG A 92 5.14 12.37 14.71
C ARG A 92 5.98 11.36 15.49
N SER A 93 5.91 11.40 16.81
CA SER A 93 6.69 10.52 17.67
C SER A 93 5.90 10.28 18.94
N SER A 94 5.26 9.11 18.99
CA SER A 94 4.48 8.67 20.13
C SER A 94 4.45 7.16 20.13
N GLU A 95 4.37 6.57 21.31
CA GLU A 95 4.15 5.13 21.50
C GLU A 95 2.87 4.64 20.80
N VAL A 96 1.85 5.51 20.73
CA VAL A 96 0.59 5.26 20.02
C VAL A 96 0.30 6.43 19.09
N SER A 97 0.38 6.20 17.78
CA SER A 97 0.08 7.21 16.76
C SER A 97 -1.13 6.78 15.93
N PRO A 98 -2.26 7.51 16.00
CA PRO A 98 -3.34 7.33 15.04
C PRO A 98 -2.84 7.66 13.63
N TYR A 99 -3.30 6.90 12.64
CA TYR A 99 -2.90 7.08 11.25
C TYR A 99 -4.07 6.83 10.30
N VAL A 100 -3.89 7.29 9.07
CA VAL A 100 -4.75 6.95 7.93
C VAL A 100 -3.85 6.66 6.75
N GLY A 101 -4.24 5.74 5.88
CA GLY A 101 -3.48 5.52 4.66
C GLY A 101 -4.29 4.87 3.57
N ALA A 102 -3.64 4.81 2.42
CA ALA A 102 -4.19 4.24 1.20
C ALA A 102 -3.05 3.55 0.45
N GLY A 103 -3.40 2.54 -0.33
CA GLY A 103 -2.42 1.76 -1.05
C GLY A 103 -3.03 0.92 -2.14
N ALA A 104 -2.19 0.07 -2.70
CA ALA A 104 -2.57 -0.90 -3.70
C ALA A 104 -1.89 -2.23 -3.40
N GLY A 105 -2.56 -3.31 -3.80
CA GLY A 105 -2.02 -4.66 -3.70
C GLY A 105 -2.36 -5.47 -4.94
N LEU A 106 -1.53 -6.48 -5.20
CA LEU A 106 -1.78 -7.48 -6.23
C LEU A 106 -2.31 -8.73 -5.54
N HIS A 107 -3.39 -9.32 -6.03
CA HIS A 107 -3.96 -10.53 -5.46
C HIS A 107 -3.61 -11.74 -6.33
N PHE A 108 -3.14 -12.81 -5.69
CA PHE A 108 -2.74 -14.05 -6.34
C PHE A 108 -3.56 -15.18 -5.76
N TYR A 109 -4.71 -15.42 -6.37
CA TYR A 109 -5.62 -16.47 -5.95
C TYR A 109 -5.16 -17.85 -6.43
N SER A 110 -5.23 -18.82 -5.53
CA SER A 110 -5.03 -20.24 -5.83
C SER A 110 -6.28 -21.03 -5.45
N TYR A 111 -6.68 -21.93 -6.35
CA TYR A 111 -7.86 -22.77 -6.20
C TYR A 111 -7.44 -24.24 -6.21
N ASP A 112 -7.76 -24.96 -5.14
CA ASP A 112 -7.62 -26.42 -5.13
C ASP A 112 -8.84 -27.03 -5.85
N VAL A 113 -8.60 -27.54 -7.07
CA VAL A 113 -9.60 -28.21 -7.94
C VAL A 113 -9.65 -29.71 -7.73
#